data_AF-A0A9D8S044-F1
#
_entry.id   AF-A0A9D8S044-F1
#
_cell.length_a   1.000
_cell.length_b   1.000
_cell.length_c   1.000
_cell.angle_alpha   90.00
_cell.angle_beta   90.00
_cell.angle_gamma   90.00
#
_symmetry.space_group_name_H-M   'P 1'
#
loop_
_entity.id
_entity.type
_entity.pdbx_description
1 polymer ?
#
loop_
_entity_poly.entity_id
_entity_poly.type
_entity_poly.pdbx_seq_one_letter_code
_entity_poly.pdbx_strand_id
1 'polypeptide(L)'
;MPKTNLVNPWTAKDAQFTKNIKAGIARQGKTYKDLAAKAAVSEQTVYARYKRPETMTVKEFRAFIEVAKINENEILDLLIKNY
;
A
#
# COMPACT_ATOMS: atom_id res chain seq x y z
N MET A 1 -2.57 21.61 5.16
CA MET A 1 -3.37 20.44 5.60
C MET A 1 -2.47 19.55 6.45
N PRO A 2 -2.92 19.08 7.62
CA PRO A 2 -2.16 18.08 8.36
C PRO A 2 -2.12 16.80 7.54
N LYS A 3 -0.92 16.27 7.26
CA LYS A 3 -0.76 14.94 6.70
C LYS A 3 -1.02 13.96 7.84
N THR A 4 -2.23 13.42 7.93
CA THR A 4 -2.51 12.31 8.83
C THR A 4 -1.73 11.10 8.31
N ASN A 5 -0.53 10.90 8.83
CA ASN A 5 0.29 9.73 8.51
C ASN A 5 -0.40 8.52 9.12
N LEU A 6 -0.67 7.50 8.31
CA LEU A 6 -1.42 6.31 8.76
C LEU A 6 -0.65 5.49 9.80
N VAL A 7 0.67 5.73 9.97
CA VAL A 7 1.53 4.91 10.83
C VAL A 7 2.71 5.75 11.37
N ASN A 8 3.20 5.41 12.55
CA ASN A 8 4.41 5.94 13.19
C ASN A 8 5.16 4.70 13.73
N PRO A 9 6.51 4.67 13.85
CA PRO A 9 7.49 4.42 12.78
C PRO A 9 7.36 3.03 12.09
N TRP A 10 8.15 2.79 11.03
CA TRP A 10 8.16 1.56 10.21
C TRP A 10 8.20 0.26 11.05
N THR A 11 7.15 -0.55 10.93
CA THR A 11 6.94 -1.79 11.69
C THR A 11 7.07 -3.05 10.82
N ALA A 12 7.15 -4.22 11.45
CA ALA A 12 7.07 -5.50 10.74
C ALA A 12 5.80 -5.66 9.88
N LYS A 13 4.71 -4.95 10.23
CA LYS A 13 3.44 -4.97 9.49
C LYS A 13 3.50 -4.17 8.21
N ASP A 14 4.25 -3.06 8.20
CA ASP A 14 4.54 -2.28 6.99
C ASP A 14 5.32 -3.11 5.95
N ALA A 15 6.23 -3.96 6.43
CA ALA A 15 6.93 -4.93 5.60
C ALA A 15 5.97 -6.03 5.08
N GLN A 16 4.99 -6.47 5.88
CA GLN A 16 4.01 -7.46 5.43
C GLN A 16 3.02 -6.88 4.42
N PHE A 17 2.52 -5.66 4.64
CA PHE A 17 1.66 -4.95 3.71
C PHE A 17 2.32 -4.83 2.33
N THR A 18 3.56 -4.33 2.30
CA THR A 18 4.31 -4.17 1.06
C THR A 18 4.59 -5.51 0.37
N LYS A 19 4.84 -6.59 1.12
CA LYS A 19 4.92 -7.94 0.57
C LYS A 19 3.59 -8.40 -0.04
N ASN A 20 2.47 -8.16 0.64
CA ASN A 20 1.15 -8.57 0.16
C ASN A 20 0.77 -7.82 -1.13
N ILE A 21 1.05 -6.50 -1.22
CA ILE A 21 0.80 -5.74 -2.44
C ILE A 21 1.67 -6.27 -3.58
N LYS A 22 2.98 -6.53 -3.34
CA LYS A 22 3.87 -7.12 -4.35
C LYS A 22 3.38 -8.48 -4.85
N ALA A 23 2.97 -9.36 -3.93
CA ALA A 23 2.43 -10.67 -4.27
C ALA A 23 1.09 -10.55 -5.01
N GLY A 24 0.24 -9.59 -4.63
CA GLY A 24 -1.03 -9.30 -5.29
C GLY A 24 -0.84 -8.83 -6.73
N ILE A 25 -0.04 -7.80 -6.96
CA ILE A 25 0.22 -7.31 -8.33
C ILE A 25 0.88 -8.38 -9.20
N ALA A 26 1.81 -9.18 -8.66
CA ALA A 26 2.45 -10.26 -9.40
C ALA A 26 1.43 -11.33 -9.83
N ARG A 27 0.53 -11.74 -8.93
CA ARG A 27 -0.59 -12.66 -9.24
C ARG A 27 -1.51 -12.12 -10.33
N GLN A 28 -1.72 -10.80 -10.36
CA GLN A 28 -2.58 -10.12 -11.34
C GLN A 28 -1.85 -9.77 -12.65
N GLY A 29 -0.56 -10.10 -12.80
CA GLY A 29 0.24 -9.69 -13.96
C GLY A 29 0.39 -8.17 -14.09
N LYS A 30 0.28 -7.44 -12.97
CA LYS A 30 0.38 -5.98 -12.89
C LYS A 30 1.76 -5.53 -12.44
N THR A 31 2.05 -4.28 -12.75
CA THR A 31 3.35 -3.63 -12.50
C THR A 31 3.19 -2.44 -11.57
N TYR A 32 4.32 -1.88 -11.11
CA TYR A 32 4.29 -0.62 -10.37
C TYR A 32 3.79 0.57 -11.20
N LYS A 33 3.88 0.49 -12.54
CA LYS A 33 3.30 1.46 -13.45
C LYS A 33 1.77 1.46 -13.38
N ASP A 34 1.15 0.29 -13.24
CA ASP A 34 -0.30 0.17 -13.05
C ASP A 34 -0.74 0.78 -11.72
N LEU A 35 0.03 0.57 -10.65
CA LEU A 35 -0.21 1.22 -9.36
C LEU A 35 -0.09 2.75 -9.46
N ALA A 36 0.95 3.23 -10.12
CA ALA A 36 1.21 4.66 -10.33
C ALA A 36 0.05 5.31 -11.11
N ALA A 37 -0.38 4.67 -12.21
CA ALA A 37 -1.49 5.14 -13.03
C ALA A 37 -2.80 5.18 -12.23
N LYS A 38 -3.15 4.11 -11.49
CA LYS A 38 -4.39 4.06 -10.72
C LYS A 38 -4.40 5.05 -9.55
N ALA A 39 -3.27 5.22 -8.88
CA ALA A 39 -3.14 6.16 -7.76
C ALA A 39 -2.94 7.62 -8.22
N ALA A 40 -2.76 7.86 -9.53
CA ALA A 40 -2.44 9.16 -10.12
C ALA A 40 -1.17 9.79 -9.51
N VAL A 41 -0.11 8.98 -9.37
CA VAL A 41 1.21 9.39 -8.86
C VAL A 41 2.31 8.89 -9.78
N SER A 42 3.54 9.35 -9.58
CA SER A 42 4.71 8.81 -10.30
C SER A 42 5.13 7.44 -9.75
N GLU A 43 5.82 6.65 -10.58
CA GLU A 43 6.42 5.38 -10.13
C GLU A 43 7.41 5.60 -8.97
N GLN A 44 8.15 6.70 -8.97
CA GLN A 44 9.04 7.09 -7.87
C GLN A 44 8.28 7.26 -6.55
N THR A 45 7.09 7.87 -6.59
CA THR A 45 6.22 7.96 -5.42
C THR A 45 5.76 6.59 -4.97
N VAL A 46 5.41 5.68 -5.89
CA VAL A 46 5.09 4.28 -5.54
C VAL A 46 6.27 3.64 -4.79
N TYR A 47 7.49 3.72 -5.33
CA TYR A 47 8.69 3.21 -4.65
C TYR A 47 8.91 3.84 -3.27
N ALA A 48 8.68 5.14 -3.12
CA ALA A 48 8.76 5.82 -1.83
C ALA A 48 7.73 5.27 -0.84
N ARG A 49 6.48 5.01 -1.28
CA ARG A 49 5.46 4.37 -0.43
C ARG A 49 5.79 2.93 -0.06
N TYR A 50 6.48 2.19 -0.91
CA TYR A 50 6.96 0.86 -0.53
C TYR A 50 8.08 0.89 0.52
N LYS A 51 8.92 1.93 0.52
CA LYS A 51 9.95 2.12 1.55
C LYS A 51 9.37 2.71 2.84
N ARG A 52 8.33 3.53 2.71
CA ARG A 52 7.71 4.31 3.78
C ARG A 52 6.18 4.33 3.64
N PRO A 53 5.51 3.19 3.86
CA PRO A 53 4.05 3.08 3.66
C PRO A 53 3.26 3.99 4.60
N GLU A 54 3.85 4.45 5.71
CA GLU A 54 3.26 5.43 6.61
C GLU A 54 2.95 6.78 5.95
N THR A 55 3.66 7.09 4.87
CA THR A 55 3.48 8.33 4.11
C THR A 55 2.38 8.22 3.06
N MET A 56 1.77 7.05 2.92
CA MET A 56 0.73 6.78 1.94
C MET A 56 -0.58 7.46 2.33
N THR A 57 -1.24 8.08 1.35
CA THR A 57 -2.58 8.63 1.57
C THR A 57 -3.63 7.52 1.49
N VAL A 58 -4.81 7.73 2.09
CA VAL A 58 -5.95 6.79 1.98
C VAL A 58 -6.33 6.53 0.51
N LYS A 59 -6.20 7.54 -0.37
CA LYS A 59 -6.48 7.40 -1.81
C LYS A 59 -5.49 6.46 -2.48
N GLU A 60 -4.20 6.64 -2.24
CA GLU A 60 -3.14 5.77 -2.75
C GLU A 60 -3.32 4.33 -2.22
N PHE A 61 -3.62 4.18 -0.93
CA PHE A 61 -3.86 2.89 -0.29
C PHE A 61 -5.01 2.11 -0.94
N ARG A 62 -6.16 2.76 -1.15
CA ARG A 62 -7.31 2.16 -1.85
C ARG A 62 -6.96 1.73 -3.27
N ALA A 63 -6.25 2.59 -4.02
CA ALA A 63 -5.80 2.27 -5.37
C ALA A 63 -4.87 1.04 -5.38
N PHE A 64 -3.97 0.93 -4.40
CA PHE A 64 -3.04 -0.18 -4.32
C PHE A 64 -3.75 -1.50 -4.00
N ILE A 65 -4.69 -1.49 -3.07
CA ILE A 65 -5.54 -2.64 -2.76
C ILE A 65 -6.34 -3.08 -4.00
N GLU A 66 -6.94 -2.15 -4.72
CA GLU A 66 -7.78 -2.46 -5.87
C GLU A 66 -6.99 -3.14 -6.99
N VAL A 67 -5.78 -2.64 -7.28
CA VAL A 67 -4.88 -3.21 -8.30
C VAL A 67 -4.31 -4.55 -7.85
N ALA A 68 -3.90 -4.66 -6.58
CA ALA A 68 -3.31 -5.88 -6.04
C ALA A 68 -4.35 -6.97 -5.70
N LYS A 69 -5.65 -6.62 -5.71
CA LYS A 69 -6.76 -7.51 -5.33
C LYS A 69 -6.51 -8.19 -3.98
N ILE A 70 -5.97 -7.44 -3.02
CA ILE A 70 -5.80 -7.92 -1.65
C ILE A 70 -7.19 -8.20 -1.06
N ASN A 71 -7.35 -9.34 -0.38
CA ASN A 71 -8.63 -9.68 0.20
C ASN A 71 -8.95 -8.78 1.42
N GLU A 72 -10.22 -8.67 1.76
CA GLU A 72 -10.66 -7.83 2.88
C GLU A 72 -10.07 -8.27 4.23
N ASN A 73 -9.95 -9.58 4.47
CA ASN A 73 -9.37 -10.13 5.70
C ASN A 73 -7.89 -9.76 5.88
N GLU A 74 -7.10 -9.73 4.81
CA GLU A 74 -5.69 -9.33 4.77
C GLU A 74 -5.57 -7.82 5.04
N ILE A 75 -6.54 -7.03 4.58
CA ILE A 75 -6.61 -5.59 4.88
C ILE A 75 -6.97 -5.38 6.35
N LEU A 76 -7.95 -6.12 6.88
CA LEU A 76 -8.35 -6.04 8.28
C LEU A 76 -7.23 -6.49 9.22
N ASP A 77 -6.47 -7.55 8.89
CA ASP A 77 -5.30 -7.98 9.65
C ASP A 77 -4.20 -6.90 9.73
N LEU A 78 -4.05 -6.10 8.66
CA LEU A 78 -3.13 -4.97 8.62
C LEU A 78 -3.61 -3.80 9.50
N LEU A 79 -4.92 -3.55 9.54
CA LEU A 79 -5.52 -2.40 10.24
C LEU A 79 -5.82 -2.66 11.72
N ILE A 80 -6.29 -3.86 12.08
CA ILE A 80 -6.89 -4.16 13.39
C ILE A 80 -5.86 -4.55 14.45
N LYS A 81 -4.70 -5.13 14.10
CA LYS A 81 -3.69 -5.55 15.10
C LYS A 81 -3.01 -4.41 15.87
N ASN A 82 -3.53 -3.18 15.79
CA ASN A 82 -3.09 -2.01 16.55
C ASN A 82 -3.99 -1.71 17.78
N TYR A 83 -4.88 -2.62 18.15
CA TYR A 83 -5.57 -2.66 19.44
C TYR A 83 -5.16 -3.89 20.23
#